data_AF-A0A1C6CJS2-F1
#
_entry.id   AF-A0A1C6CJS2-F1
#
_cell.length_a   1.000
_cell.length_b   1.000
_cell.length_c   1.000
_cell.angle_alpha   90.00
_cell.angle_beta   90.00
_cell.angle_gamma   90.00
#
_symmetry.space_group_name_H-M   'P 1'
#
loop_
_entity.id
_entity.type
_entity.pdbx_description
1 polymer ?
#
loop_
_entity_poly.entity_id
_entity_poly.type
_entity_poly.pdbx_seq_one_letter_code
_entity_poly.pdbx_strand_id
1 'polypeptide(L)'
;MRCAINEGERLLKLSEGDSLGVRYQLMHLYAYTEDEMHALALHKKYGGYEETQMLPPLAILYYKQNQFDKAKDYLNRLAKVNRDTKKFMRLEAKHDGYSLRMERGMHGYRPGTIEELVDAYLNSTYPFNATPHFSQWAYQYLRTQTASKKKKPKNEE
;
A
#
# COMPACT_ATOMS: atom_id res chain seq x y z
N MET A 1 5.41 -14.40 -12.90
CA MET A 1 5.31 -14.10 -11.45
C MET A 1 5.92 -15.19 -10.57
N ARG A 2 5.60 -16.47 -10.73
CA ARG A 2 6.13 -17.54 -9.86
C ARG A 2 7.66 -17.63 -9.79
N CYS A 3 8.37 -17.49 -10.92
CA CYS A 3 9.84 -17.45 -10.91
C CYS A 3 10.39 -16.27 -10.11
N ALA A 4 9.75 -15.09 -10.20
CA ALA A 4 10.16 -13.90 -9.46
C ALA A 4 9.93 -14.05 -7.95
N ILE A 5 8.83 -14.71 -7.55
CA ILE A 5 8.55 -15.06 -6.15
C ILE A 5 9.64 -16.01 -5.64
N ASN A 6 9.89 -17.12 -6.33
CA ASN A 6 10.88 -18.10 -5.92
C ASN A 6 12.28 -17.47 -5.76
N GLU A 7 12.68 -16.61 -6.68
CA GLU A 7 13.98 -15.94 -6.61
C GLU A 7 14.02 -14.90 -5.48
N GLY A 8 12.94 -14.13 -5.28
CA GLY A 8 12.83 -13.21 -4.15
C GLY A 8 12.91 -13.92 -2.80
N GLU A 9 12.21 -15.05 -2.63
CA GLU A 9 12.27 -15.87 -1.43
C GLU A 9 13.68 -16.42 -1.18
N ARG A 10 14.34 -16.89 -2.25
CA ARG A 10 15.73 -17.35 -2.19
C ARG A 10 16.67 -16.23 -1.78
N LEU A 11 16.53 -15.03 -2.34
CA LEU A 11 17.33 -13.86 -1.98
C LEU A 11 17.12 -13.48 -0.50
N LEU A 12 15.89 -13.47 -0.01
CA LEU A 12 15.62 -13.22 1.43
C LEU A 12 16.22 -14.29 2.33
N LYS A 13 16.29 -15.54 1.88
CA LYS A 13 16.89 -16.65 2.65
C LYS A 13 18.42 -16.56 2.70
N LEU A 14 19.04 -16.12 1.62
CA LEU A 14 20.49 -16.02 1.48
C LEU A 14 21.06 -14.72 2.04
N SER A 15 20.25 -13.67 2.14
CA SER A 15 20.68 -12.40 2.72
C SER A 15 20.97 -12.55 4.21
N GLU A 16 22.16 -12.11 4.63
CA GLU A 16 22.55 -12.06 6.04
C GLU A 16 21.78 -10.99 6.83
N GLY A 17 21.22 -9.99 6.12
CA GLY A 17 20.44 -8.88 6.69
C GLY A 17 19.05 -8.75 6.07
N ASP A 18 18.30 -7.75 6.54
CA ASP A 18 16.97 -7.48 6.01
C ASP A 18 17.03 -6.76 4.66
N SER A 19 16.67 -7.47 3.58
CA SER A 19 16.60 -6.90 2.24
C SER A 19 15.25 -6.23 2.00
N LEU A 20 15.12 -4.98 2.49
CA LEU A 20 13.91 -4.15 2.41
C LEU A 20 13.26 -4.17 1.02
N GLY A 21 14.03 -3.95 -0.03
CA GLY A 21 13.51 -3.94 -1.40
C GLY A 21 12.91 -5.27 -1.83
N VAL A 22 13.56 -6.38 -1.48
CA VAL A 22 13.10 -7.74 -1.85
C VAL A 22 11.80 -8.08 -1.12
N ARG A 23 11.70 -7.79 0.18
CA ARG A 23 10.45 -8.04 0.92
C ARG A 23 9.29 -7.17 0.40
N TYR A 24 9.53 -5.91 0.02
CA TYR A 24 8.48 -5.07 -0.55
C TYR A 24 8.02 -5.60 -1.90
N GLN A 25 8.95 -6.01 -2.76
CA GLN A 25 8.61 -6.61 -4.04
C GLN A 25 7.84 -7.92 -3.87
N LEU A 26 8.24 -8.79 -2.95
CA LEU A 26 7.51 -10.02 -2.62
C LEU A 26 6.11 -9.73 -2.12
N MET A 27 5.92 -8.73 -1.26
CA MET A 27 4.58 -8.35 -0.79
C MET A 27 3.66 -7.98 -1.94
N HIS A 28 4.15 -7.20 -2.92
CA HIS A 28 3.38 -6.83 -4.10
C HIS A 28 3.11 -8.04 -5.02
N LEU A 29 4.07 -8.97 -5.14
CA LEU A 29 3.91 -10.19 -5.91
C LEU A 29 2.85 -11.11 -5.29
N TYR A 30 2.90 -11.33 -3.97
CA TYR A 30 1.90 -12.13 -3.26
C TYR A 30 0.50 -11.52 -3.36
N ALA A 31 0.39 -10.20 -3.21
CA ALA A 31 -0.89 -9.51 -3.40
C ALA A 31 -1.44 -9.67 -4.83
N TYR A 32 -0.57 -9.57 -5.83
CA TYR A 32 -0.95 -9.76 -7.22
C TYR A 32 -1.43 -11.19 -7.51
N THR A 33 -0.75 -12.20 -6.96
CA THR A 33 -1.12 -13.62 -7.11
C THR A 33 -2.17 -14.11 -6.12
N GLU A 34 -2.71 -13.22 -5.27
CA GLU A 34 -3.69 -13.54 -4.23
C GLU A 34 -3.22 -14.57 -3.19
N ASP A 35 -1.91 -14.62 -2.97
CA ASP A 35 -1.28 -15.52 -2.01
C ASP A 35 -1.32 -14.93 -0.59
N GLU A 36 -2.49 -15.02 0.04
CA GLU A 36 -2.73 -14.48 1.39
C GLU A 36 -1.81 -15.10 2.44
N MET A 37 -1.56 -16.40 2.35
CA MET A 37 -0.76 -17.13 3.34
C MET A 37 0.66 -16.56 3.40
N HIS A 38 1.33 -16.42 2.25
CA HIS A 38 2.69 -15.90 2.21
C HIS A 38 2.73 -14.38 2.44
N ALA A 39 1.73 -13.62 1.95
CA ALA A 39 1.61 -12.19 2.25
C ALA A 39 1.53 -11.94 3.76
N LEU A 40 0.68 -12.69 4.48
CA LEU A 40 0.54 -12.55 5.93
C LEU A 40 1.75 -13.07 6.69
N ALA A 41 2.38 -14.16 6.26
CA ALA A 41 3.61 -14.66 6.87
C ALA A 41 4.73 -13.62 6.75
N LEU A 42 4.88 -13.01 5.56
CA LEU A 42 5.86 -11.95 5.32
C LEU A 42 5.55 -10.70 6.15
N HIS A 43 4.29 -10.26 6.16
CA HIS A 43 3.85 -9.13 6.97
C HIS A 43 4.03 -9.41 8.47
N LYS A 44 3.80 -10.62 8.96
CA LYS A 44 4.05 -10.96 10.37
C LYS A 44 5.54 -10.97 10.72
N LYS A 45 6.38 -11.47 9.81
CA LYS A 45 7.83 -11.56 10.01
C LYS A 45 8.49 -10.19 10.13
N TYR A 46 8.00 -9.21 9.38
CA TYR A 46 8.62 -7.88 9.26
C TYR A 46 7.75 -6.71 9.75
N GLY A 47 6.46 -6.94 10.02
CA GLY A 47 5.44 -5.90 10.23
C GLY A 47 5.36 -5.32 11.63
N GLY A 48 6.48 -5.27 12.36
CA GLY A 48 6.55 -4.58 13.65
C GLY A 48 6.26 -3.07 13.57
N TYR A 49 6.26 -2.48 12.37
CA TYR A 49 6.27 -1.02 12.18
C TYR A 49 5.18 -0.45 11.26
N GLU A 50 4.17 -1.23 10.84
CA GLU A 50 3.09 -0.72 9.95
C GLU A 50 3.64 -0.01 8.71
N GLU A 51 4.54 -0.65 7.96
CA GLU A 51 5.32 0.02 6.93
C GLU A 51 4.49 0.38 5.69
N THR A 52 4.61 1.63 5.24
CA THR A 52 3.87 2.20 4.09
C THR A 52 3.93 1.32 2.84
N GLN A 53 5.04 0.63 2.58
CA GLN A 53 5.26 -0.18 1.38
C GLN A 53 4.52 -1.53 1.41
N MET A 54 4.16 -2.02 2.60
CA MET A 54 3.46 -3.31 2.75
C MET A 54 1.95 -3.17 2.82
N LEU A 55 1.43 -2.02 3.25
CA LEU A 55 -0.01 -1.84 3.48
C LEU A 55 -0.84 -1.70 2.19
N PRO A 56 -0.42 -0.96 1.14
CA PRO A 56 -1.14 -0.90 -0.13
C PRO A 56 -1.37 -2.27 -0.78
N PRO A 57 -0.34 -3.14 -0.97
CA PRO A 57 -0.57 -4.46 -1.55
C PRO A 57 -1.48 -5.34 -0.68
N LEU A 58 -1.42 -5.25 0.65
CA LEU A 58 -2.36 -5.98 1.53
C LEU A 58 -3.81 -5.49 1.39
N ALA A 59 -4.00 -4.17 1.27
CA ALA A 59 -5.33 -3.61 1.00
C ALA A 59 -5.87 -4.07 -0.37
N ILE A 60 -5.02 -4.10 -1.40
CA ILE A 60 -5.37 -4.61 -2.74
C ILE A 60 -5.74 -6.09 -2.68
N LEU A 61 -4.93 -6.92 -2.02
CA LEU A 61 -5.18 -8.36 -1.85
C LEU A 61 -6.59 -8.61 -1.30
N TYR A 62 -6.93 -7.98 -0.18
CA TYR A 62 -8.25 -8.18 0.44
C TYR A 62 -9.39 -7.56 -0.35
N TYR A 63 -9.14 -6.48 -1.09
CA TYR A 63 -10.12 -5.92 -2.00
C TYR A 63 -10.44 -6.90 -3.14
N LYS A 64 -9.42 -7.51 -3.76
CA LYS A 64 -9.60 -8.53 -4.82
C LYS A 64 -10.42 -9.73 -4.34
N GLN A 65 -10.22 -10.14 -3.09
CA GLN A 65 -10.96 -11.22 -2.46
C GLN A 65 -12.37 -10.82 -1.94
N ASN A 66 -12.83 -9.59 -2.22
CA ASN A 66 -14.08 -9.02 -1.69
C ASN A 66 -14.17 -8.96 -0.15
N GLN A 67 -13.04 -9.07 0.56
CA GLN A 67 -12.95 -8.94 2.01
C GLN A 67 -12.80 -7.45 2.39
N PHE A 68 -13.83 -6.65 2.08
CA PHE A 68 -13.74 -5.18 2.17
C PHE A 68 -13.42 -4.66 3.56
N ASP A 69 -13.84 -5.34 4.63
CA ASP A 69 -13.56 -4.89 5.99
C ASP A 69 -12.08 -5.03 6.35
N LYS A 70 -11.42 -6.10 5.90
CA LYS A 70 -9.96 -6.24 6.01
C LYS A 70 -9.24 -5.20 5.12
N ALA A 71 -9.70 -4.99 3.89
CA ALA A 71 -9.11 -3.98 3.02
C ALA A 71 -9.20 -2.57 3.63
N LYS A 72 -10.35 -2.22 4.24
CA LYS A 72 -10.52 -0.96 4.97
C LYS A 72 -9.60 -0.85 6.18
N ASP A 73 -9.37 -1.93 6.93
CA ASP A 73 -8.43 -1.95 8.06
C ASP A 73 -7.02 -1.56 7.59
N TYR A 74 -6.50 -2.21 6.54
CA TYR A 74 -5.19 -1.87 5.98
C TYR A 74 -5.13 -0.44 5.42
N LEU A 75 -6.21 0.07 4.81
CA LEU A 75 -6.28 1.48 4.39
C LEU A 75 -6.25 2.45 5.58
N ASN A 76 -6.92 2.13 6.69
CA ASN A 76 -6.90 2.97 7.90
C ASN A 76 -5.51 3.00 8.52
N ARG A 77 -4.83 1.84 8.58
CA ARG A 77 -3.45 1.71 9.07
C ARG A 77 -2.49 2.50 8.18
N LEU A 78 -2.64 2.40 6.86
CA LEU A 78 -1.86 3.17 5.90
C LEU A 78 -2.07 4.67 6.10
N ALA A 79 -3.32 5.12 6.26
CA ALA A 79 -3.62 6.53 6.51
C ALA A 79 -3.11 7.04 7.88
N LYS A 80 -2.82 6.14 8.82
CA LYS A 80 -2.23 6.48 10.13
C LYS A 80 -0.72 6.72 10.02
N VAL A 81 -0.01 5.91 9.24
CA VAL A 81 1.45 6.01 9.07
C VAL A 81 1.88 6.95 7.96
N ASN A 82 1.01 7.16 6.97
CA ASN A 82 1.28 8.05 5.84
C ASN A 82 0.13 9.05 5.65
N ARG A 83 0.40 10.31 5.95
CA ARG A 83 -0.59 11.39 5.95
C ARG A 83 -1.20 11.67 4.57
N ASP A 84 -0.48 11.31 3.51
CA ASP A 84 -0.84 11.62 2.13
C ASP A 84 -1.61 10.49 1.43
N THR A 85 -1.94 9.41 2.15
CA THR A 85 -2.69 8.25 1.63
C THR A 85 -3.93 8.63 0.82
N LYS A 86 -4.77 9.53 1.34
CA LYS A 86 -5.97 9.98 0.63
C LYS A 86 -5.64 10.75 -0.65
N LYS A 87 -4.58 11.57 -0.64
CA LYS A 87 -4.11 12.33 -1.80
C LYS A 87 -3.59 11.39 -2.88
N PHE A 88 -2.78 10.40 -2.49
CA PHE A 88 -2.26 9.37 -3.37
C PHE A 88 -3.40 8.59 -4.07
N MET A 89 -4.35 8.04 -3.31
CA MET A 89 -5.48 7.27 -3.88
C MET A 89 -6.30 8.10 -4.88
N ARG A 90 -6.45 9.41 -4.63
CA ARG A 90 -7.12 10.33 -5.56
C ARG A 90 -6.35 10.51 -6.88
N LEU A 91 -5.02 10.60 -6.81
CA LEU A 91 -4.17 10.81 -7.99
C LEU A 91 -4.09 9.52 -8.82
N GLU A 92 -3.90 8.39 -8.16
CA GLU A 92 -3.88 7.08 -8.82
C GLU A 92 -5.23 6.79 -9.50
N ALA A 93 -6.37 7.04 -8.82
CA ALA A 93 -7.70 6.84 -9.39
C ALA A 93 -8.02 7.71 -10.61
N LYS A 94 -7.28 8.81 -10.83
CA LYS A 94 -7.40 9.65 -12.03
C LYS A 94 -6.55 9.15 -13.19
N HIS A 95 -5.75 8.11 -12.99
CA HIS A 95 -4.69 7.66 -13.89
C HIS A 95 -3.73 8.78 -14.29
N ASP A 96 -3.52 9.74 -13.38
CA ASP A 96 -2.67 10.90 -13.63
C ASP A 96 -1.22 10.57 -13.29
N GLY A 97 -0.60 9.76 -14.16
CA GLY A 97 0.78 9.30 -14.01
C GLY A 97 1.80 10.44 -14.01
N TYR A 98 1.49 11.55 -14.68
CA TYR A 98 2.34 12.74 -14.67
C TYR A 98 2.31 13.42 -13.30
N SER A 99 1.11 13.71 -12.76
CA SER A 99 1.01 14.30 -11.42
C SER A 99 1.63 13.40 -10.36
N LEU A 100 1.39 12.08 -10.40
CA LEU A 100 2.04 11.13 -9.49
C LEU A 100 3.57 11.23 -9.55
N ARG A 101 4.16 11.32 -10.75
CA ARG A 101 5.62 11.48 -10.90
C ARG A 101 6.11 12.83 -10.38
N MET A 102 5.33 13.91 -10.56
CA MET A 102 5.69 15.23 -10.04
C MET A 102 5.66 15.29 -8.51
N GLU A 103 4.84 14.46 -7.86
CA GLU A 103 4.81 14.36 -6.39
C GLU A 103 6.08 13.77 -5.78
N ARG A 104 6.98 13.11 -6.54
CA ARG A 104 8.33 12.74 -6.04
C ARG A 104 9.15 13.96 -5.61
N GLY A 105 8.82 15.14 -6.14
CA GLY A 105 9.52 16.40 -5.88
C GLY A 105 11.00 16.36 -6.28
N MET A 106 11.74 17.42 -5.93
CA MET A 106 13.19 17.48 -6.13
C MET A 106 13.98 16.75 -5.04
N HIS A 107 13.37 16.51 -3.88
CA HIS A 107 14.05 16.06 -2.67
C HIS A 107 14.11 14.53 -2.50
N GLY A 108 13.54 13.78 -3.43
CA GLY A 108 13.60 12.31 -3.43
C GLY A 108 12.74 11.65 -2.35
N TYR A 109 13.14 10.45 -1.93
CA TYR A 109 12.37 9.62 -1.00
C TYR A 109 12.22 10.29 0.38
N ARG A 110 10.98 10.31 0.89
CA ARG A 110 10.64 10.88 2.20
C ARG A 110 9.62 9.99 2.92
N PRO A 111 9.97 9.38 4.06
CA PRO A 111 9.06 8.53 4.83
C PRO A 111 7.80 9.27 5.31
N GLY A 112 6.66 8.58 5.33
CA GLY A 112 5.39 9.06 5.87
C GLY A 112 4.68 10.12 5.01
N THR A 113 5.16 10.36 3.79
CA THR A 113 4.62 11.36 2.86
C THR A 113 4.31 10.75 1.49
N ILE A 114 3.78 11.57 0.58
CA ILE A 114 3.40 11.12 -0.77
C ILE A 114 4.57 10.54 -1.57
N GLU A 115 5.79 11.02 -1.36
CA GLU A 115 7.00 10.54 -2.04
C GLU A 115 7.24 9.05 -1.78
N GLU A 116 7.03 8.58 -0.55
CA GLU A 116 7.15 7.17 -0.19
C GLU A 116 6.10 6.29 -0.90
N LEU A 117 4.85 6.76 -0.96
CA LEU A 117 3.76 6.06 -1.64
C LEU A 117 3.99 5.98 -3.16
N VAL A 118 4.44 7.09 -3.75
CA VAL A 118 4.76 7.16 -5.18
C VAL A 118 5.96 6.26 -5.50
N ASP A 119 6.99 6.23 -4.65
CA ASP A 119 8.12 5.33 -4.82
C ASP A 119 7.69 3.86 -4.79
N ALA A 120 6.90 3.46 -3.79
CA ALA A 120 6.33 2.11 -3.70
C ALA A 120 5.50 1.74 -4.94
N TYR A 121 4.61 2.64 -5.37
CA TYR A 121 3.78 2.46 -6.55
C TYR A 121 4.61 2.29 -7.83
N LEU A 122 5.57 3.18 -8.08
CA LEU A 122 6.38 3.15 -9.30
C LEU A 122 7.26 1.91 -9.38
N ASN A 123 7.70 1.38 -8.24
CA ASN A 123 8.46 0.13 -8.16
C ASN A 123 7.59 -1.12 -8.34
N SER A 124 6.26 -1.01 -8.24
CA SER A 124 5.32 -2.13 -8.38
C SER A 124 3.92 -1.67 -8.80
N THR A 125 3.79 -1.21 -10.04
CA THR A 125 2.51 -0.70 -10.58
C THR A 125 1.50 -1.81 -10.91
N TYR A 126 1.97 -3.04 -11.13
CA TYR A 126 1.16 -4.15 -11.63
C TYR A 126 -0.03 -4.56 -10.72
N PRO A 127 0.03 -4.53 -9.36
CA PRO A 127 -1.13 -4.88 -8.54
C PRO A 127 -2.26 -3.85 -8.66
N PHE A 128 -1.91 -2.56 -8.80
CA PHE A 128 -2.86 -1.48 -9.01
C PHE A 128 -3.51 -1.60 -10.38
N ASN A 129 -2.70 -1.77 -11.44
CA ASN A 129 -3.20 -1.92 -12.81
C ASN A 129 -4.11 -3.14 -12.98
N ALA A 130 -3.83 -4.23 -12.27
CA ALA A 130 -4.64 -5.45 -12.32
C ALA A 130 -5.90 -5.41 -11.45
N THR A 131 -6.06 -4.37 -10.63
CA THR A 131 -7.20 -4.21 -9.72
C THR A 131 -7.94 -2.91 -10.04
N PRO A 132 -8.65 -2.85 -11.18
CA PRO A 132 -9.37 -1.65 -11.57
C PRO A 132 -10.36 -1.23 -10.48
N HIS A 133 -10.59 0.07 -10.36
CA HIS A 133 -11.46 0.71 -9.37
C HIS A 133 -10.99 0.66 -7.90
N PHE A 134 -9.95 -0.10 -7.55
CA PHE A 134 -9.45 -0.15 -6.16
C PHE A 134 -9.19 1.25 -5.59
N SER A 135 -8.40 2.07 -6.29
CA SER A 135 -8.03 3.39 -5.77
C SER A 135 -9.19 4.37 -5.75
N GLN A 136 -10.13 4.25 -6.70
CA GLN A 136 -11.36 5.05 -6.69
C GLN A 136 -12.21 4.70 -5.46
N TRP A 137 -12.39 3.41 -5.18
CA TRP A 137 -13.07 2.92 -3.99
C TRP A 137 -12.35 3.36 -2.70
N ALA A 138 -11.03 3.16 -2.62
CA ALA A 138 -10.22 3.52 -1.47
C ALA A 138 -10.29 5.03 -1.19
N TYR A 139 -10.20 5.87 -2.23
CA TYR A 139 -10.37 7.31 -2.12
C TYR A 139 -11.76 7.68 -1.59
N GLN A 140 -12.83 7.07 -2.11
CA GLN A 140 -14.20 7.34 -1.65
C GLN A 140 -14.38 6.97 -0.17
N TYR A 141 -13.89 5.80 0.24
CA TYR A 141 -13.90 5.36 1.64
C TYR A 141 -13.13 6.31 2.55
N LEU A 142 -11.90 6.70 2.19
CA LEU A 142 -11.11 7.64 3.00
C LEU A 142 -11.79 9.02 3.10
N ARG A 143 -12.46 9.45 2.02
CA ARG A 143 -13.22 10.71 2.00
C ARG A 143 -14.40 10.67 2.98
N THR A 144 -15.19 9.60 3.00
CA THR A 144 -16.33 9.46 3.92
C THR A 144 -15.87 9.42 5.37
N GLN A 145 -14.76 8.75 5.67
CA GLN A 145 -14.16 8.73 7.02
C GLN A 145 -13.71 10.11 7.51
N THR A 146 -13.18 10.96 6.62
CA THR A 146 -12.83 12.34 7.00
C THR A 146 -14.07 13.22 7.20
N ALA A 147 -15.17 12.97 6.48
CA ALA A 147 -16.42 13.71 6.64
C ALA A 147 -17.16 13.33 7.93
N SER A 148 -17.16 12.04 8.31
CA SER A 148 -17.77 11.56 9.55
C SER A 148 -17.05 12.10 10.79
N LYS A 149 -15.71 12.15 10.77
CA LYS A 149 -14.91 12.78 11.85
C LYS A 149 -15.22 14.26 12.05
N LYS A 150 -15.49 15.02 10.98
CA LYS A 150 -15.89 16.43 11.07
C LYS A 150 -17.31 16.63 11.62
N LYS A 151 -18.20 15.65 11.45
CA LYS A 151 -19.59 15.70 11.90
C LYS A 151 -19.77 15.29 13.37
N LYS A 152 -18.83 14.56 13.97
CA LYS A 152 -18.81 14.37 15.42
C LYS A 152 -18.36 15.69 16.06
N PRO A 153 -19.23 16.40 16.81
CA PRO A 153 -18.78 17.57 17.55
C PRO A 153 -17.67 17.14 18.51
N LYS A 154 -16.67 18.00 18.70
CA LYS A 154 -15.78 17.91 19.86
C LYS A 154 -16.65 18.15 21.10
N ASN A 155 -17.26 17.10 21.63
CA ASN A 155 -17.79 17.14 22.98
C ASN A 155 -16.58 17.06 23.92
N GLU A 156 -16.27 18.23 24.46
CA GLU A 156 -15.89 18.50 25.86
C GLU A 156 -14.92 17.51 26.54
N GLU A 157 -13.66 17.95 26.65
CA GLU A 157 -12.92 18.04 27.91
C GLU A 157 -12.22 19.41 27.97
#